data_AF-A0A933ADW4-F1
#
_entry.id   AF-A0A933ADW4-F1
#
_cell.length_a   1.000
_cell.length_b   1.000
_cell.length_c   1.000
_cell.angle_alpha   90.00
_cell.angle_beta   90.00
_cell.angle_gamma   90.00
#
_symmetry.space_group_name_H-M   'P 1'
#
loop_
_entity.id
_entity.type
_entity.pdbx_description
1 polymer ?
#
loop_
_entity_poly.entity_id
_entity_poly.type
_entity_poly.pdbx_seq_one_letter_code
_entity_poly.pdbx_strand_id
1 'polypeptide(L)'
;MPIAKRWDEFGPTKAARAPEAPGVFEIGRMKPWPATDVDTIYIAGTPNLRKALEEEVSKKKGEMSGAQYLRYEETPDHEKKAQQLLTEYKASSGRLPVVNQARSQARAT
;
A
#
# COMPACT_ATOMS: atom_id res chain seq x y z
N MET A 1 10.25 -5.90 -11.05
CA MET A 1 10.63 -6.98 -10.11
C MET A 1 9.39 -7.27 -9.25
N PRO A 2 9.35 -8.25 -8.32
CA PRO A 2 8.34 -8.23 -7.27
C PRO A 2 8.72 -7.16 -6.24
N ILE A 3 7.71 -6.46 -5.69
CA ILE A 3 7.92 -5.49 -4.60
C ILE A 3 8.78 -6.13 -3.52
N ALA A 4 9.67 -5.32 -2.92
CA ALA A 4 10.59 -5.75 -1.87
C ALA A 4 9.98 -6.85 -1.01
N LYS A 5 10.63 -8.02 -0.96
CA LYS A 5 10.08 -9.23 -0.31
C LYS A 5 9.82 -9.03 1.19
N ARG A 6 10.39 -7.99 1.79
CA ARG A 6 10.33 -7.71 3.22
C ARG A 6 9.37 -6.55 3.49
N TRP A 7 8.51 -6.76 4.47
CA TRP A 7 7.72 -5.70 5.08
C TRP A 7 8.58 -4.89 6.05
N ASP A 8 8.57 -3.57 5.88
CA ASP A 8 9.10 -2.60 6.82
C ASP A 8 8.00 -2.07 7.74
N GLU A 9 8.39 -1.47 8.85
CA GLU A 9 7.45 -0.72 9.70
C GLU A 9 6.88 0.48 8.92
N PHE A 10 5.56 0.61 8.92
CA PHE A 10 4.89 1.78 8.38
C PHE A 10 4.87 2.89 9.43
N GLY A 11 5.53 4.02 9.17
CA GLY A 11 5.62 5.14 10.09
C GLY A 11 6.38 6.33 9.50
N PRO A 12 6.37 7.49 10.18
CA PRO A 12 6.94 8.74 9.65
C PRO A 12 8.43 8.59 9.30
N THR A 13 9.22 7.91 10.15
CA THR A 13 10.65 7.69 9.91
C THR A 13 10.92 6.90 8.64
N LYS A 14 10.11 5.89 8.34
CA LYS A 14 10.27 5.04 7.16
C LYS A 14 9.74 5.72 5.91
N ALA A 15 8.64 6.46 6.01
CA ALA A 15 8.12 7.30 4.92
C ALA A 15 9.15 8.36 4.48
N ALA A 16 9.75 9.09 5.44
CA ALA A 16 10.76 10.11 5.15
C ALA A 16 12.05 9.56 4.50
N ARG A 17 12.36 8.27 4.71
CA ARG A 17 13.52 7.59 4.11
C ARG A 17 13.24 7.01 2.73
N ALA A 18 11.99 7.00 2.27
CA ALA A 18 11.67 6.53 0.93
C ALA A 18 12.29 7.45 -0.14
N PRO A 19 12.58 6.91 -1.33
CA PRO A 19 13.12 7.70 -2.43
C PRO A 19 12.08 8.69 -2.97
N GLU A 20 12.54 9.84 -3.46
CA GLU A 20 11.73 10.77 -4.23
C GLU A 20 11.69 10.34 -5.70
N ALA A 21 11.15 9.14 -5.93
CA ALA A 21 11.07 8.53 -7.24
C ALA A 21 9.66 7.97 -7.50
N PRO A 22 9.29 7.80 -8.77
CA PRO A 22 8.10 7.05 -9.14
C PRO A 22 8.20 5.61 -8.65
N GLY A 23 7.07 5.07 -8.20
CA GLY A 23 7.02 3.70 -7.74
C GLY A 23 5.66 3.27 -7.26
N VAL A 24 5.61 2.03 -6.79
CA VAL A 24 4.41 1.41 -6.22
C VAL A 24 4.67 1.04 -4.78
N PHE A 25 3.64 1.12 -3.95
CA PHE A 25 3.73 0.73 -2.56
C PHE A 25 2.50 -0.06 -2.11
N GLU A 26 2.71 -0.88 -1.10
CA GLU A 26 1.68 -1.64 -0.41
C GLU A 26 1.76 -1.33 1.09
N ILE A 27 0.59 -1.09 1.68
CA ILE A 27 0.42 -0.91 3.12
C ILE A 27 -0.36 -2.11 3.65
N GLY A 28 0.10 -2.64 4.77
CA GLY A 28 -0.50 -3.78 5.42
C GLY A 28 -0.68 -3.62 6.92
N ARG A 29 -1.45 -4.54 7.49
CA ARG A 29 -1.66 -4.70 8.93
C ARG A 29 -1.52 -6.17 9.31
N MET A 30 -1.18 -6.46 10.56
CA MET A 30 -1.18 -7.85 11.02
C MET A 30 -2.60 -8.43 10.92
N LYS A 31 -2.74 -9.64 10.38
CA LYS A 31 -4.02 -10.35 10.46
C LYS A 31 -4.34 -10.69 11.92
N PRO A 32 -5.62 -10.66 12.32
CA PRO A 32 -6.01 -11.15 13.63
C PRO A 32 -5.70 -12.65 13.75
N TRP A 33 -5.39 -13.09 14.98
CA TRP A 33 -5.15 -14.49 15.32
C TRP A 33 -6.29 -15.38 14.78
N PRO A 34 -6.00 -16.57 14.23
CA PRO A 34 -4.74 -17.32 14.29
C PRO A 34 -3.71 -17.02 13.18
N ALA A 35 -3.95 -16.03 12.32
CA ALA A 35 -3.04 -15.75 11.21
C ALA A 35 -1.82 -14.90 11.66
N THR A 36 -0.63 -15.27 11.19
CA THR A 36 0.64 -14.54 11.43
C THR A 36 1.11 -13.73 10.23
N ASP A 37 0.28 -13.63 9.19
CA ASP A 37 0.61 -12.94 7.95
C ASP A 37 0.13 -11.49 7.98
N VAL A 38 0.77 -10.67 7.14
CA VAL A 38 0.35 -9.29 6.86
C VAL A 38 -0.80 -9.32 5.85
N ASP A 39 -1.91 -8.66 6.18
CA ASP A 39 -3.01 -8.36 5.26
C ASP A 39 -2.71 -7.06 4.52
N THR A 40 -2.61 -7.10 3.19
CA THR A 40 -2.47 -5.88 2.38
C THR A 40 -3.82 -5.14 2.37
N ILE A 41 -3.82 -3.92 2.91
CA ILE A 41 -5.03 -3.10 3.02
C ILE A 41 -5.09 -2.00 1.97
N TYR A 42 -3.94 -1.64 1.39
CA TYR A 42 -3.84 -0.62 0.36
C TYR A 42 -2.69 -0.88 -0.61
N ILE A 43 -2.93 -0.64 -1.90
CA ILE A 43 -1.95 -0.71 -2.98
C ILE A 43 -2.10 0.55 -3.84
N ALA A 44 -1.01 1.25 -4.12
CA ALA A 44 -1.05 2.41 -5.00
C ALA A 44 0.27 2.64 -5.74
N GLY A 45 0.16 3.13 -6.97
CA GLY A 45 1.26 3.71 -7.74
C GLY A 45 1.31 5.22 -7.50
N THR A 46 2.51 5.78 -7.50
CA THR A 46 2.74 7.21 -7.29
C THR A 46 3.93 7.69 -8.13
N PRO A 47 3.92 8.94 -8.63
CA PRO A 47 5.09 9.56 -9.23
C PRO A 47 6.16 9.95 -8.18
N ASN A 48 5.83 9.95 -6.89
CA ASN A 48 6.77 10.22 -5.81
C ASN A 48 6.44 9.37 -4.57
N LEU A 49 7.28 8.38 -4.28
CA LEU A 49 7.12 7.45 -3.17
C LEU A 49 7.15 8.17 -1.82
N ARG A 50 8.16 8.98 -1.54
CA ARG A 50 8.28 9.72 -0.26
C ARG A 50 7.02 10.51 0.06
N LYS A 51 6.62 11.39 -0.86
CA LYS A 51 5.48 12.29 -0.65
C LYS A 51 4.19 11.51 -0.42
N ALA A 52 3.91 10.49 -1.25
CA ALA A 52 2.70 9.68 -1.09
C ALA A 52 2.69 8.90 0.24
N LEU A 53 3.84 8.36 0.66
CA LEU A 53 3.93 7.64 1.92
C LEU A 53 3.75 8.55 3.13
N GLU A 54 4.32 9.77 3.10
CA GLU A 54 4.10 10.77 4.14
C GLU A 54 2.62 11.19 4.24
N GLU A 55 1.96 11.37 3.10
CA GLU A 55 0.52 11.64 3.04
C GLU A 55 -0.29 10.50 3.65
N GLU A 56 0.01 9.23 3.33
CA GLU A 56 -0.71 8.09 3.91
C GLU A 56 -0.39 7.90 5.40
N VAL A 57 0.82 8.24 5.87
CA VAL A 57 1.14 8.27 7.31
C VAL A 57 0.26 9.29 8.04
N SER A 58 0.00 10.46 7.44
CA SER A 58 -0.89 11.47 8.04
C SER A 58 -2.33 10.97 8.22
N LYS A 59 -2.75 10.02 7.37
CA LYS A 59 -4.10 9.40 7.38
C LYS A 59 -4.20 8.17 8.31
N LYS A 60 -3.13 7.82 9.06
CA LYS A 60 -3.11 6.67 9.99
C LYS A 60 -4.24 6.64 11.01
N LYS A 61 -4.77 7.80 11.42
CA LYS A 61 -5.87 7.88 12.39
C LYS A 61 -7.26 7.68 11.77
N GLY A 62 -7.36 7.58 10.44
CA GLY A 62 -8.61 7.41 9.70
C GLY A 62 -8.60 6.14 8.86
N GLU A 63 -8.60 6.29 7.53
CA GLU A 63 -8.65 5.18 6.56
C GLU A 63 -7.50 4.16 6.72
N MET A 64 -6.36 4.59 7.28
CA MET A 64 -5.18 3.75 7.51
C MET A 64 -5.08 3.24 8.96
N SER A 65 -6.20 3.18 9.68
CA SER A 65 -6.22 2.68 11.06
C SER A 65 -5.75 1.23 11.15
N GLY A 66 -4.81 0.98 12.08
CA GLY A 66 -4.16 -0.32 12.25
C GLY A 66 -3.09 -0.65 11.22
N ALA A 67 -2.76 0.26 10.29
CA ALA A 67 -1.65 0.08 9.36
C ALA A 67 -0.30 0.06 10.09
N GLN A 68 0.43 -1.05 9.94
CA GLN A 68 1.68 -1.33 10.65
C GLN A 68 2.85 -1.60 9.71
N TYR A 69 2.57 -2.02 8.48
CA TYR A 69 3.56 -2.53 7.56
C TYR A 69 3.51 -1.81 6.23
N LEU A 70 4.68 -1.64 5.61
CA LEU A 70 4.89 -0.96 4.34
C LEU A 70 5.91 -1.75 3.52
N ARG A 71 5.72 -1.83 2.22
CA ARG A 71 6.76 -2.18 1.25
C ARG A 71 6.57 -1.38 -0.04
N TYR A 72 7.65 -1.14 -0.79
CA TYR A 72 7.59 -0.39 -2.04
C TYR A 72 8.61 -0.91 -3.07
N GLU A 73 8.39 -0.54 -4.34
CA GLU A 73 9.29 -0.75 -5.47
C GLU A 73 9.34 0.53 -6.30
N GLU A 74 10.55 1.01 -6.57
CA GLU A 74 10.78 2.09 -7.54
C GLU A 74 10.51 1.57 -8.95
N THR A 75 9.69 2.28 -9.70
CA THR A 75 9.38 1.92 -11.09
C THR A 75 8.81 3.13 -11.83
N PRO A 76 9.29 3.43 -13.06
CA PRO A 76 8.68 4.47 -13.87
C PRO A 76 7.23 4.12 -14.26
N ASP A 77 6.91 2.84 -14.43
CA ASP A 77 5.59 2.32 -14.81
C ASP A 77 4.66 2.09 -13.62
N HIS A 78 4.70 2.99 -12.64
CA HIS A 78 3.99 2.87 -11.37
C HIS A 78 2.49 2.59 -11.50
N GLU A 79 1.79 3.21 -12.45
CA GLU A 79 0.36 2.98 -12.67
C GLU A 79 0.07 1.56 -13.15
N LYS A 80 0.79 1.10 -14.19
CA LYS A 80 0.66 -0.25 -14.74
C LYS A 80 0.99 -1.30 -13.68
N LYS A 81 2.06 -1.06 -12.90
CA LYS A 81 2.48 -1.96 -11.83
C LYS A 81 1.44 -2.04 -10.70
N ALA A 82 0.86 -0.90 -10.30
CA ALA A 82 -0.20 -0.88 -9.30
C ALA A 82 -1.45 -1.63 -9.76
N GLN A 83 -1.87 -1.46 -11.02
CA GLN A 83 -2.99 -2.21 -11.60
C GLN A 83 -2.72 -3.71 -11.64
N GLN A 84 -1.50 -4.11 -11.99
CA GLN A 84 -1.08 -5.51 -11.95
C GLN A 84 -1.24 -6.08 -10.53
N LEU A 85 -0.70 -5.40 -9.51
CA LEU A 85 -0.75 -5.87 -8.12
C LEU A 85 -2.18 -5.92 -7.56
N LEU A 86 -3.02 -4.94 -7.91
CA LEU A 86 -4.44 -4.96 -7.56
C LEU A 86 -5.16 -6.15 -8.20
N THR A 87 -4.81 -6.48 -9.44
CA THR A 87 -5.37 -7.64 -10.16
C THR A 87 -4.93 -8.95 -9.52
N GLU A 88 -3.65 -9.09 -9.21
CA GLU A 88 -3.08 -10.25 -8.51
C GLU A 88 -3.73 -10.44 -7.13
N TYR A 89 -3.84 -9.36 -6.34
CA TYR A 89 -4.49 -9.39 -5.03
C TYR A 89 -5.96 -9.80 -5.14
N LYS A 90 -6.70 -9.22 -6.10
CA LYS A 90 -8.11 -9.57 -6.34
C LYS A 90 -8.27 -11.03 -6.75
N ALA A 91 -7.36 -11.56 -7.56
CA ALA A 91 -7.37 -12.96 -7.96
C ALA A 91 -7.11 -13.90 -6.77
N SER A 92 -6.20 -13.54 -5.86
CA SER A 92 -5.89 -14.37 -4.68
C SER A 92 -6.92 -14.27 -3.56
N SER A 93 -7.47 -13.07 -3.34
CA SER A 93 -8.30 -12.77 -2.17
C SER A 93 -9.80 -12.62 -2.48
N GLY A 94 -10.17 -12.65 -3.76
CA GLY A 94 -11.56 -12.48 -4.23
C GLY A 94 -12.11 -11.05 -4.11
N ARG A 95 -11.31 -10.10 -3.61
CA ARG A 95 -11.71 -8.70 -3.36
C ARG A 95 -10.53 -7.75 -3.51
N LEU A 96 -10.82 -6.46 -3.66
CA LEU A 96 -9.79 -5.41 -3.58
C LEU A 96 -9.32 -5.21 -2.13
N PRO A 97 -8.12 -4.63 -1.94
CA PRO A 97 -7.71 -4.17 -0.61
C PRO A 97 -8.73 -3.19 -0.04
N VAL A 98 -8.97 -3.24 1.27
CA VAL A 98 -10.10 -2.55 1.91
C VAL A 98 -10.10 -1.03 1.68
N VAL A 99 -8.93 -0.39 1.67
CA VAL A 99 -8.82 1.05 1.40
C VAL A 99 -9.04 1.35 -0.08
N ASN A 100 -8.51 0.52 -0.99
CA ASN A 100 -8.78 0.66 -2.43
C ASN A 100 -10.28 0.51 -2.73
N GLN A 101 -10.96 -0.43 -2.07
CA GLN A 101 -12.40 -0.63 -2.21
C GLN A 101 -13.17 0.61 -1.74
N ALA A 102 -12.90 1.12 -0.54
CA ALA A 102 -13.56 2.31 0.00
C ALA A 102 -13.35 3.55 -0.89
N ARG A 103 -12.11 3.79 -1.33
CA ARG A 103 -11.78 4.93 -2.21
C ARG A 103 -12.39 4.80 -3.61
N SER A 104 -12.54 3.58 -4.13
CA SER A 104 -13.21 3.36 -5.42
C SER A 104 -14.71 3.67 -5.36
N GLN A 105 -15.36 3.36 -4.23
CA GLN A 105 -16.78 3.64 -4.02
C GLN A 105 -17.05 5.13 -3.83
N ALA A 106 -16.17 5.84 -3.10
CA ALA A 106 -16.28 7.28 -2.89
C ALA A 106 -16.10 8.13 -4.17
N ARG A 107 -15.50 7.58 -5.24
CA ARG A 107 -15.36 8.24 -6.54
C ARG A 107 -16.56 8.01 -7.47
N ALA A 108 -17.46 7.08 -7.14
CA ALA A 108 -18.62 6.70 -7.96
C ALA A 108 -19.93 7.36 -7.50
N THR A 109 -19.88 8.13 -6.41
CA THR A 109 -20.95 8.96 -5.83
C THR A 109 -20.62 10.43 -6.01
#